data_AF-A0A9D9U452-F1
#
_entry.id   AF-A0A9D9U452-F1
#
_cell.length_a   1.000
_cell.length_b   1.000
_cell.length_c   1.000
_cell.angle_alpha   90.00
_cell.angle_beta   90.00
_cell.angle_gamma   90.00
#
_symmetry.space_group_name_H-M   'P 1'
#
loop_
_entity.id
_entity.type
_entity.pdbx_description
1 polymer ?
#
loop_
_entity_poly.entity_id
_entity_poly.type
_entity_poly.pdbx_seq_one_letter_code
_entity_poly.pdbx_strand_id
1 'polypeptide(L)' 'MIILKYWNPQYEIAFADWQNVYQFPQKIKMLREVYRGELYYRMPGSCKRISYKQLKRGLQKKQIIIHEELNLLPF' A
#
# COMPACT_ATOMS: atom_id res chain seq x y z
N MET A 1 -2.74 14.75 -1.37
CA MET A 1 -2.55 14.37 0.06
C MET A 1 -3.19 13.02 0.29
N ILE A 2 -2.40 12.02 0.70
CA ILE A 2 -2.88 10.65 0.94
C ILE A 2 -2.74 10.35 2.44
N ILE A 3 -3.85 9.97 3.08
CA ILE A 3 -3.88 9.59 4.50
C ILE A 3 -3.86 8.07 4.60
N LEU A 4 -2.76 7.53 5.12
CA LEU A 4 -2.64 6.13 5.47
C LEU A 4 -3.11 5.95 6.91
N LYS A 5 -4.05 5.04 7.13
CA LYS A 5 -4.69 4.81 8.44
C LYS A 5 -4.07 3.63 9.18
N TYR A 6 -3.48 2.70 8.43
CA TYR A 6 -2.92 1.49 8.99
C TYR A 6 -1.53 1.20 8.42
N TRP A 7 -0.70 0.58 9.26
CA TRP A 7 0.68 0.23 8.99
C TRP A 7 0.92 -1.22 9.35
N ASN A 8 1.57 -1.98 8.48
CA ASN A 8 2.06 -3.31 8.77
C ASN A 8 3.60 -3.29 8.78
N PRO A 9 4.24 -3.43 9.95
CA PRO A 9 5.70 -3.39 10.05
C PRO A 9 6.37 -4.63 9.47
N GLN A 10 5.70 -5.80 9.44
CA GLN A 10 6.29 -7.04 8.95
C GLN A 10 6.55 -7.01 7.44
N TYR A 11 5.66 -6.34 6.71
CA TYR A 11 5.76 -6.22 5.25
C TYR A 11 6.15 -4.81 4.80
N GLU A 12 6.32 -3.87 5.73
CA GLU A 12 6.57 -2.44 5.47
C GLU A 12 5.50 -1.82 4.53
N ILE A 13 4.23 -2.12 4.79
CA ILE A 13 3.10 -1.70 3.96
C ILE A 13 2.17 -0.80 4.75
N ALA A 14 1.64 0.23 4.09
CA ALA A 14 0.61 1.09 4.64
C ALA A 14 -0.69 1.03 3.83
N PHE A 15 -1.82 1.19 4.52
CA PHE A 15 -3.15 1.19 3.94
C PHE A 15 -3.81 2.56 4.12
N ALA A 16 -4.23 3.18 3.02
CA ALA A 16 -5.22 4.25 3.07
C ALA A 16 -6.63 3.65 3.18
N ASP A 17 -6.89 2.65 2.34
CA ASP A 17 -8.10 1.84 2.31
C ASP A 17 -7.76 0.45 1.72
N TRP A 18 -8.75 -0.41 1.52
CA TRP A 18 -8.53 -1.75 0.96
C TRP A 18 -8.13 -1.75 -0.52
N GLN A 19 -8.35 -0.66 -1.25
CA GLN A 19 -7.94 -0.50 -2.65
C GLN A 19 -6.55 0.13 -2.77
N ASN A 20 -6.23 1.05 -1.86
CA ASN A 20 -5.04 1.89 -1.89
C ASN A 20 -4.04 1.44 -0.82
N VAL A 21 -3.08 0.65 -1.27
CA VAL A 21 -2.04 0.03 -0.45
C VAL A 21 -0.68 0.44 -0.99
N TYR A 22 0.23 0.84 -0.09
CA TYR A 22 1.52 1.41 -0.44
C TYR A 22 2.65 0.66 0.24
N GLN A 23 3.66 0.28 -0.53
CA GLN A 23 4.90 -0.33 -0.05
C GLN A 23 5.91 0.76 0.31
N PHE A 24 6.46 0.69 1.51
CA PHE A 24 7.54 1.55 1.98
C PHE A 24 8.89 0.81 1.87
N PRO A 25 10.02 1.54 1.87
CA PRO A 25 10.17 3.00 2.01
C PRO A 25 9.85 3.81 0.73
N GLN A 26 9.77 3.16 -0.42
CA GLN A 26 9.65 3.80 -1.73
C GLN A 26 8.27 4.43 -2.00
N LYS A 27 7.29 4.23 -1.10
CA LYS A 27 5.90 4.72 -1.20
C LYS A 27 5.21 4.29 -2.50
N ILE A 28 5.55 3.10 -3.01
CA ILE A 28 5.03 2.60 -4.28
C ILE A 28 3.63 2.03 -4.06
N LYS A 29 2.66 2.45 -4.89
CA LYS A 29 1.32 1.87 -4.89
C LYS A 29 1.37 0.41 -5.36
N MET A 30 0.86 -0.50 -4.53
CA MET A 30 0.75 -1.91 -4.89
C MET A 30 -0.39 -2.14 -5.87
N LEU A 31 -0.22 -3.11 -6.75
CA LEU A 31 -1.25 -3.59 -7.65
C LEU A 31 -2.17 -4.56 -6.89
N ARG A 32 -3.46 -4.33 -7.00
CA ARG A 32 -4.51 -5.17 -6.41
C ARG A 32 -5.02 -6.16 -7.45
N GLU A 33 -5.03 -7.44 -7.11
CA GLU A 33 -5.51 -8.52 -7.98
C GLU A 33 -6.47 -9.42 -7.20
N VAL A 34 -7.51 -9.92 -7.88
CA VAL A 34 -8.38 -10.97 -7.32
C VAL A 34 -7.99 -12.28 -7.99
N TYR A 35 -7.59 -13.27 -7.20
CA TYR A 35 -7.20 -14.58 -7.69
C TYR A 35 -7.89 -15.66 -6.86
N ARG A 36 -8.63 -16.55 -7.54
CA ARG A 36 -9.42 -17.63 -6.90
C ARG A 36 -10.36 -17.14 -5.79
N GLY A 37 -11.01 -15.99 -6.00
CA GLY A 37 -11.96 -15.40 -5.04
C GLY A 37 -11.31 -14.71 -3.83
N GLU A 38 -9.98 -14.64 -3.77
CA GLU A 38 -9.26 -13.95 -2.71
C GLU A 38 -8.55 -12.70 -3.23
N LEU A 39 -8.44 -11.70 -2.36
CA LEU A 39 -7.76 -10.45 -2.65
C LEU A 39 -6.26 -10.58 -2.39
N TYR A 40 -5.47 -10.26 -3.40
CA TYR A 40 -4.02 -10.24 -3.37
C TYR A 40 -3.49 -8.86 -3.74
N TYR A 41 -2.32 -8.54 -3.20
CA TYR A 41 -1.54 -7.38 -3.57
C TYR A 41 -0.17 -7.81 -4.05
N ARG A 42 0.34 -7.12 -5.07
CA ARG A 42 1.70 -7.33 -5.58
C ARG A 42 2.38 -5.99 -5.82
N MET A 43 3.70 -5.99 -5.70
CA MET A 43 4.49 -4.85 -6.14
C MET A 43 4.51 -4.80 -7.68
N PRO A 44 4.46 -3.59 -8.28
CA PRO A 44 4.69 -3.46 -9.72
C PRO A 44 6.08 -3.99 -10.07
N GLY A 45 6.19 -4.76 -11.15
CA GLY A 45 7.44 -5.42 -11.55
C GLY A 45 7.79 -6.71 -10.78
N SER A 46 7.06 -7.04 -9.71
CA SER A 46 7.24 -8.31 -9.00
C SER A 46 6.13 -9.32 -9.33
N CYS A 47 6.50 -10.60 -9.33
CA CYS A 47 5.56 -11.72 -9.38
C CYS A 47 5.10 -12.17 -7.98
N LYS A 48 5.63 -11.57 -6.90
CA LYS A 48 5.29 -11.94 -5.52
C LYS A 48 3.91 -11.39 -5.16
N ARG A 49 3.00 -12.29 -4.79
CA ARG A 49 1.64 -11.96 -4.32
C ARG A 49 1.56 -12.12 -2.81
N ILE A 50 0.90 -11.19 -2.15
CA ILE A 50 0.63 -11.24 -0.72
C ILE A 50 -0.88 -11.14 -0.53
N SER A 51 -1.47 -12.11 0.16
CA SER A 51 -2.91 -12.12 0.39
C SER A 51 -3.32 -11.00 1.35
N TYR A 52 -4.52 -10.47 1.17
CA TYR A 52 -5.09 -9.50 2.09
C TYR A 52 -5.20 -10.04 3.53
N LYS A 53 -5.49 -11.34 3.67
CA LYS A 53 -5.54 -12.03 4.96
C LYS A 53 -4.19 -11.98 5.69
N GLN A 54 -3.09 -12.17 4.95
CA GLN A 54 -1.73 -12.05 5.50
C GLN A 54 -1.42 -10.60 5.86
N LEU A 55 -1.76 -9.64 5.00
CA LEU A 55 -1.49 -8.22 5.29
C LEU A 55 -2.27 -7.69 6.48
N LYS A 56 -3.49 -8.19 6.72
CA LYS A 56 -4.26 -7.85 7.92
C LYS A 56 -3.64 -8.37 9.21
N ARG A 57 -2.84 -9.43 9.16
CA ARG A 57 -2.13 -9.94 10.35
C ARG A 57 -0.99 -8.97 10.68
N GLY A 58 -1.05 -8.35 11.86
CA GLY A 58 -0.07 -7.35 12.29
C GLY A 58 -0.36 -5.92 11.84
N LEU A 59 -1.59 -5.64 11.37
CA LEU A 59 -2.00 -4.28 11.03
C LEU A 59 -2.10 -3.42 12.30
N GLN A 60 -1.27 -2.39 12.39
CA GLN A 60 -1.28 -1.39 13.45
C GLN A 60 -2.00 -0.14 12.96
N LYS A 61 -2.87 0.43 13.80
CA LYS A 61 -3.50 1.72 13.49
C LYS A 61 -2.46 2.82 13.67
N LYS A 62 -2.02 3.42 12.57
CA LYS A 62 -1.01 4.48 12.56
C LYS A 62 -1.33 5.42 11.42
N GLN A 63 -1.48 6.70 11.74
CA GLN A 63 -1.75 7.71 10.75
C GLN A 63 -0.44 8.19 10.13
N ILE A 64 -0.27 8.00 8.83
CA ILE A 64 0.87 8.48 8.05
C ILE A 64 0.31 9.34 6.92
N ILE A 65 0.78 10.58 6.82
CA ILE A 65 0.35 11.51 5.76
C ILE A 65 1.45 11.53 4.71
N ILE A 66 1.12 11.13 3.48
CA ILE A 66 2.00 11.32 2.33
C ILE A 66 1.61 12.64 1.68
N HIS A 67 2.54 13.59 1.72
CA HIS A 67 2.52 14.79 0.90
C HIS A 67 3.14 14.42 -0.46
N GLU A 68 2.35 14.49 -1.53
CA GLU A 68 2.90 14.52 -2.88
C GLU A 68 3.39 15.95 -3.11
N GLU A 69 4.66 16.09 -3.49
CA GLU A 69 5.21 17.37 -3.93
C GLU A 69 4.54 17.72 -5.25
N LEU A 70 3.77 18.81 -5.25
CA LEU A 70 3.25 19.42 -6.47
C LEU A 70 4.45 19.96 -7.26
N ASN A 71 4.97 19.15 -8.20
CA ASN A 71 5.84 19.67 -9.24
C ASN A 71 5.02 20.57 -10.15
N LEU A 72 4.99 21.86 -9.83
CA LEU A 72 4.56 22.91 -10.73
C LEU A 72 5.55 22.91 -11.90
N LEU A 73 5.06 22.63 -13.11
CA LEU A 73 5.84 22.82 -14.33
C LEU A 73 6.26 24.29 -14.44
N PRO A 74 7.50 24.61 -14.85
CA PRO A 74 7.86 25.98 -15.17
C PRO A 74 7.06 26.41 -16.42
N PHE A 75 6.40 27.56 -16.30
CA PHE A 75 5.71 28.23 -17.40
C PHE A 75 6.70 28.90 -18.36
#